data_AF-A0AA46VSU6-F1
#
_entry.id   AF-A0AA46VSU6-F1
#
_cell.length_a   1.000
_cell.length_b   1.000
_cell.length_c   1.000
_cell.angle_alpha   90.00
_cell.angle_beta   90.00
_cell.angle_gamma   90.00
#
_symmetry.space_group_name_H-M   'P 1'
#
loop_
_entity.id
_entity.type
_entity.pdbx_description
1 polymer ?
#
loop_
_entity_poly.entity_id
_entity_poly.type
_entity_poly.pdbx_seq_one_letter_code
_entity_poly.pdbx_strand_id
1 'polypeptide(L)' 'MSGKTWQLLQAVEGEFAVPDNFSKWLLVPLSPTACLCAHPEVNPSRLHRDGVAVNNRLAIEASIDYYFARDLDHCPQ' A
#
# COMPACT_ATOMS: atom_id res chain seq x y z
N MET A 1 -15.57 -12.03 17.49
CA MET A 1 -14.51 -11.64 16.55
C MET A 1 -14.54 -10.13 16.43
N SER A 2 -13.59 -9.40 17.03
CA SER A 2 -13.45 -7.97 16.76
C SER A 2 -13.04 -7.85 15.29
N GLY A 3 -13.97 -7.40 14.44
CA GLY A 3 -13.76 -7.32 13.00
C GLY A 3 -12.66 -6.31 12.70
N LYS A 4 -11.67 -6.70 11.91
CA LYS A 4 -10.71 -5.72 11.40
C LYS A 4 -11.47 -4.68 10.59
N THR A 5 -11.34 -3.41 10.96
CA THR A 5 -11.87 -2.30 10.17
C THR A 5 -10.93 -2.10 8.98
N TRP A 6 -11.52 -2.03 7.79
CA TRP A 6 -10.80 -1.75 6.56
C TRP A 6 -11.05 -0.31 6.15
N GLN A 7 -10.02 0.35 5.62
CA GLN A 7 -10.11 1.69 5.07
C GLN A 7 -9.52 1.72 3.66
N LEU A 8 -10.10 2.57 2.83
CA LEU A 8 -9.53 2.92 1.54
C LEU A 8 -8.51 4.06 1.74
N LEU A 9 -7.27 3.80 1.35
CA LEU A 9 -6.20 4.78 1.23
C LEU A 9 -6.11 5.24 -0.23
N GLN A 10 -6.16 6.55 -0.44
CA GLN A 10 -6.06 7.16 -1.77
C GLN A 10 -4.74 7.91 -1.89
N ALA A 11 -3.89 7.53 -2.83
CA ALA A 11 -2.71 8.29 -3.19
C ALA A 11 -3.12 9.59 -3.89
N VAL A 12 -2.67 10.72 -3.35
CA VAL A 12 -2.75 12.04 -3.97
C VAL A 12 -1.54 12.27 -4.88
N GLU A 13 -0.41 11.63 -4.56
CA GLU A 13 0.82 11.67 -5.34
C GLU A 13 1.56 10.33 -5.25
N GLY A 14 2.07 9.85 -6.39
CA GLY A 14 2.76 8.55 -6.50
C GLY A 14 1.80 7.36 -6.61
N GLU A 15 2.38 6.19 -6.84
CA GLU A 15 1.63 4.93 -7.04
C GLU A 15 2.06 3.82 -6.08
N PHE A 16 1.12 2.93 -5.78
CA PHE A 16 1.36 1.77 -4.93
C PHE A 16 2.04 0.65 -5.71
N ALA A 17 3.11 0.10 -5.12
CA ALA A 17 3.69 -1.18 -5.53
C ALA A 17 2.86 -2.33 -4.94
N VAL A 18 2.71 -3.40 -5.71
CA VAL A 18 1.97 -4.61 -5.34
C VAL A 18 2.95 -5.70 -4.94
N PRO A 19 2.91 -6.18 -3.68
CA PRO A 19 3.72 -7.32 -3.27
C PRO A 19 3.16 -8.62 -3.85
N ASP A 20 4.00 -9.63 -3.98
CA ASP A 20 3.58 -10.99 -4.35
C ASP A 20 2.75 -11.71 -3.25
N ASN A 21 2.68 -11.14 -2.05
CA ASN A 21 1.90 -11.66 -0.94
C ASN A 21 1.44 -10.58 0.06
N PHE A 22 0.42 -10.90 0.86
CA PHE A 22 -0.18 -10.01 1.87
C PHE A 22 -0.11 -10.59 3.29
N SER A 23 0.84 -11.51 3.52
CA SER A 23 0.90 -12.29 4.76
C SER A 23 1.34 -11.46 5.97
N LYS A 24 2.24 -10.50 5.74
CA LYS A 24 2.85 -9.63 6.77
C LYS A 24 2.08 -8.33 6.98
N TRP A 25 1.64 -7.71 5.88
CA TRP A 25 0.88 -6.47 5.90
C TRP A 25 -0.42 -6.64 5.11
N LEU A 26 -1.54 -6.22 5.72
CA LEU A 26 -2.86 -6.21 5.08
C LEU A 26 -3.07 -4.89 4.30
N LEU A 27 -2.12 -4.60 3.41
CA LEU A 27 -2.13 -3.50 2.44
C LEU A 27 -2.37 -4.11 1.06
N VAL A 28 -3.56 -3.92 0.51
CA VAL A 28 -3.97 -4.52 -0.76
C VAL A 28 -4.18 -3.40 -1.79
N PRO A 29 -3.17 -3.10 -2.65
CA PRO A 29 -3.36 -2.20 -3.77
C PRO A 29 -4.48 -2.70 -4.69
N LEU A 30 -5.47 -1.85 -4.95
CA LEU A 30 -6.62 -2.13 -5.82
C LEU A 30 -6.43 -1.50 -7.21
N SER A 31 -5.70 -0.39 -7.25
CA SER A 31 -5.30 0.33 -8.45
C SER A 31 -3.98 1.05 -8.15
N PRO A 32 -3.32 1.67 -9.16
CA PRO A 32 -2.09 2.40 -8.92
C PRO A 32 -2.22 3.47 -7.81
N THR A 33 -3.40 4.05 -7.61
CA THR A 33 -3.60 5.15 -6.63
C THR A 33 -4.57 4.82 -5.50
N ALA A 34 -5.05 3.57 -5.38
CA ALA A 34 -5.97 3.16 -4.33
C ALA A 34 -5.51 1.86 -3.66
N CYS A 35 -5.50 1.83 -2.33
CA CYS A 35 -5.08 0.68 -1.54
C CYS A 35 -6.08 0.43 -0.40
N LEU A 36 -6.43 -0.83 -0.17
CA LEU A 36 -7.20 -1.24 0.99
C LEU A 36 -6.25 -1.55 2.15
N CYS A 37 -6.51 -1.00 3.34
CA CYS A 37 -5.68 -1.21 4.52
C CYS A 37 -6.52 -1.71 5.68
N ALA A 38 -6.10 -2.83 6.31
CA ALA A 38 -6.68 -3.26 7.58
C ALA A 38 -5.91 -2.61 8.73
N HIS A 39 -6.64 -2.08 9.72
CA HIS A 39 -6.13 -1.32 10.88
C HIS A 39 -5.73 0.14 10.59
N PRO A 40 -6.69 0.97 10.17
CA PRO A 40 -6.45 2.35 9.75
C PRO A 40 -6.14 3.35 10.86
N GLU A 41 -6.04 2.94 12.13
CA GLU A 41 -5.96 3.87 13.28
C GLU A 41 -4.74 4.82 13.26
N VAL A 42 -3.84 4.67 12.28
CA VAL A 42 -2.59 5.43 12.16
C VAL A 42 -2.46 6.18 10.82
N ASN A 43 -3.33 5.94 9.82
CA ASN A 43 -3.13 6.49 8.47
C ASN A 43 -4.25 7.44 8.01
N PRO A 44 -3.91 8.61 7.44
CA PRO A 44 -4.90 9.44 6.77
C PRO A 44 -5.45 8.71 5.53
N SER A 45 -6.74 8.88 5.25
CA SER A 45 -7.39 8.26 4.06
C SER A 45 -6.80 8.76 2.74
N ARG A 46 -6.09 9.89 2.75
CA ARG A 46 -5.40 10.46 1.60
C ARG A 46 -3.91 10.54 1.91
N LEU A 47 -3.10 9.89 1.08
CA LEU A 47 -1.66 9.82 1.24
C LEU A 47 -0.97 10.73 0.21
N HIS A 48 -0.06 11.58 0.69
CA HIS A 48 0.92 12.24 -0.17
C HIS A 48 2.12 11.31 -0.43
N ARG A 49 3.06 11.76 -1.25
CA ARG A 49 4.22 10.97 -1.71
C ARG A 49 4.91 10.19 -0.58
N ASP A 50 5.19 10.82 0.55
CA ASP A 50 5.88 10.19 1.68
C ASP A 50 5.07 9.05 2.32
N GLY A 51 3.74 9.22 2.40
CA GLY A 51 2.83 8.18 2.89
C GLY A 51 2.79 7.00 1.92
N VAL A 52 2.76 7.25 0.62
CA VAL A 52 2.84 6.19 -0.41
C VAL A 52 4.21 5.49 -0.33
N ALA A 53 5.30 6.23 -0.14
CA ALA A 53 6.64 5.68 0.01
C ALA A 53 6.76 4.72 1.19
N VAL A 54 6.18 5.09 2.36
CA VAL A 54 6.13 4.19 3.52
C VAL A 54 5.41 2.89 3.17
N ASN A 55 4.24 2.95 2.53
CA ASN A 55 3.48 1.75 2.19
C ASN A 55 4.21 0.89 1.14
N ASN A 56 4.87 1.50 0.15
CA ASN A 56 5.66 0.79 -0.85
C ASN A 56 6.86 0.08 -0.24
N ARG A 57 7.60 0.73 0.67
CA ARG A 57 8.70 0.07 1.40
C ARG A 57 8.20 -1.16 2.16
N LEU A 58 7.09 -1.03 2.89
CA LEU A 58 6.50 -2.14 3.64
C LEU A 58 6.08 -3.30 2.73
N ALA A 59 5.53 -3.00 1.54
CA ALA A 59 5.16 -4.01 0.55
C ALA A 59 6.40 -4.71 -0.03
N ILE A 60 7.41 -3.94 -0.44
CA ILE A 60 8.66 -4.47 -1.02
C ILE A 60 9.41 -5.34 0.01
N GLU A 61 9.55 -4.87 1.24
CA GLU A 61 10.19 -5.63 2.33
C GLU A 61 9.42 -6.89 2.74
N ALA A 62 8.13 -6.98 2.42
CA ALA A 62 7.30 -8.15 2.69
C ALA A 62 7.25 -9.13 1.51
N SER A 63 7.71 -8.72 0.32
CA SER A 63 7.70 -9.55 -0.89
C SER A 63 8.75 -10.65 -0.79
N ILE A 64 8.49 -11.81 -1.42
CA ILE A 64 9.38 -12.98 -1.32
C ILE A 64 10.18 -13.16 -2.61
N ASP A 65 9.49 -13.25 -3.75
CA ASP A 65 10.02 -13.53 -5.07
C ASP A 65 10.00 -12.27 -5.95
N TYR A 66 8.91 -11.49 -5.90
CA TYR A 66 8.76 -10.30 -6.72
C TYR A 66 7.76 -9.29 -6.15
N TYR A 67 7.80 -8.08 -6.70
CA TYR A 67 6.74 -7.08 -6.60
C TYR A 67 6.54 -6.46 -7.98
N PHE A 68 5.38 -5.85 -8.21
CA PHE A 68 5.08 -5.23 -9.50
C PHE A 68 4.27 -3.95 -9.33
N ALA A 69 4.25 -3.13 -10.36
CA ALA A 69 3.42 -1.93 -10.44
C ALA A 69 3.01 -1.72 -11.90
N ARG A 70 2.08 -0.78 -12.13
CA ARG A 70 1.80 -0.31 -13.49
C ARG A 70 3.03 0.33 -14.11
N ASP A 71 3.73 1.15 -13.32
CA ASP A 71 4.97 1.82 -13.68
C ASP A 71 5.80 2.05 -12.40
N LEU A 72 6.98 1.42 -12.33
CA LEU A 72 7.83 1.46 -11.15
C LEU A 72 8.45 2.85 -10.93
N ASP A 73 8.63 3.65 -11.98
CA ASP A 73 9.18 5.01 -11.86
C ASP A 73 8.21 5.96 -11.13
N HIS A 74 6.93 5.60 -11.08
CA HIS A 74 5.90 6.34 -10.35
C HIS A 74 5.69 5.86 -8.91
N CYS A 75 6.38 4.81 -8.47
CA CYS A 75 6.31 4.28 -7.11
C CYS A 75 7.39 4.91 -6.21
N PRO A 76 7.07 5.89 -5.34
CA PRO A 76 8.05 6.43 -4.42
C PRO A 76 8.53 5.36 -3.43
N GLN A 77 9.81 5.43 -3.05
CA GLN A 77 10.48 4.51 -2.12
C GLN A 77 11.05 5.22 -0.91
#